data_AF-A0AAN7BJA0-F1
#
_entry.id   AF-A0AAN7BJA0-F1
#
_cell.length_a   1.000
_cell.length_b   1.000
_cell.length_c   1.000
_cell.angle_alpha   90.00
_cell.angle_beta   90.00
_cell.angle_gamma   90.00
#
_symmetry.space_group_name_H-M   'P 1'
#
loop_
_entity.id
_entity.type
_entity.pdbx_description
1 polymer ?
#
loop_
_entity_poly.entity_id
_entity_poly.type
_entity_poly.pdbx_seq_one_letter_code
_entity_poly.pdbx_strand_id
1 'polypeptide(L)'
;MYDFEAGKLRTAPDKKPIDLGLVYTCLLVATEMRGLALCLQTVTFTTLYSDELRLVQPENFGASSRYHVSIVAEIANDEMMDEIKRRHGDTNLYQYMSHLHNYEEGSCFGVCWCIKPSDNNGDCPSVYRETIRISGSRTQHPVSPRYLPSDAPWKTPTEKELDRLAKYFMGVKWKSSKNSLHHEWHGKFWNPEPGKYRFSAAASAIHFLKSISSQVRQHIRNIVLCEDHPAVASPACHIRGFIPFCHENPSLLIKRRVSLWRNIFLWQNWSNSRAPKLHWWKTTTAVENRGLPVTYPSRPVAEWMAEAARSDIPDAATLVFDGDTIPEHSATIFRDVIHCGSAMQQVADRMWNLDDPDEDPDMVYKIKFSSKAWQCKGFPDLLKDMCDDHNNSNNNKIKKCPHIRCNFDPGQPWDENRITKDILEACDGSTHRFNWFWSRDEVVDTVAPLPSYYQSWKENLLPEGEQDWT
;
A
#
# COMPACT_ATOMS: atom_id res chain seq x y z
N MET A 1 -11.02 15.87 18.45
CA MET A 1 -10.29 14.66 18.01
C MET A 1 -11.31 13.56 17.77
N TYR A 2 -11.22 12.79 16.68
CA TYR A 2 -12.13 11.65 16.47
C TYR A 2 -11.74 10.50 17.38
N ASP A 3 -12.69 10.04 18.20
CA ASP A 3 -12.59 8.79 18.96
C ASP A 3 -13.22 7.69 18.10
N PHE A 4 -12.38 6.77 17.65
CA PHE A 4 -12.78 5.69 16.78
C PHE A 4 -13.67 4.66 17.47
N GLU A 5 -13.32 4.26 18.71
CA GLU A 5 -14.09 3.28 19.49
C GLU A 5 -15.50 3.81 19.80
N ALA A 6 -15.59 5.10 20.13
CA ALA A 6 -16.87 5.74 20.39
C ALA A 6 -17.62 6.15 19.12
N GLY A 7 -16.97 6.12 17.95
CA GLY A 7 -17.50 6.63 16.69
C GLY A 7 -17.85 8.13 16.71
N LYS A 8 -17.20 8.94 17.56
CA LYS A 8 -17.62 10.32 17.86
C LYS A 8 -16.44 11.29 17.94
N LEU A 9 -16.68 12.56 17.62
CA LEU A 9 -15.72 13.63 17.90
C LEU A 9 -15.74 13.97 19.40
N ARG A 10 -14.58 13.91 20.07
CA ARG A 10 -14.40 14.30 21.47
C ARG A 10 -13.66 15.63 21.63
N THR A 11 -14.04 16.37 22.67
CA THR A 11 -13.40 17.59 23.16
C THR A 11 -12.68 17.28 24.48
N ALA A 12 -11.37 17.57 24.51
CA ALA A 12 -10.41 17.44 25.62
C ALA A 12 -9.99 16.00 26.05
N PRO A 13 -8.68 15.72 26.24
CA PRO A 13 -8.17 14.39 26.62
C PRO A 13 -8.37 14.01 28.11
N ASP A 14 -8.63 14.96 29.00
CA ASP A 14 -8.36 14.82 30.44
C ASP A 14 -9.56 14.46 31.33
N LYS A 15 -10.70 14.02 30.76
CA LYS A 15 -11.91 13.54 31.48
C LYS A 15 -12.46 14.49 32.58
N LYS A 16 -12.05 15.75 32.62
CA LYS A 16 -12.54 16.73 33.59
C LYS A 16 -13.97 17.17 33.23
N PRO A 17 -14.80 17.49 34.24
CA PRO A 17 -16.12 18.08 33.98
C PRO A 17 -15.95 19.39 33.20
N ILE A 18 -16.62 19.46 32.06
CA ILE A 18 -16.63 20.64 31.19
C ILE A 18 -17.47 21.71 31.88
N ASP A 19 -16.94 22.92 32.00
CA ASP A 19 -17.66 24.07 32.55
C ASP A 19 -19.04 24.25 31.87
N LEU A 20 -20.10 24.41 32.66
CA LEU A 20 -21.47 24.52 32.14
C LEU A 20 -21.65 25.77 31.28
N GLY A 21 -21.00 26.88 31.62
CA GLY A 21 -20.99 28.10 30.81
C GLY A 21 -20.40 27.82 29.43
N LEU A 22 -19.26 27.13 29.39
CA LEU A 22 -18.64 26.67 28.14
C LEU A 22 -19.57 25.72 27.35
N VAL A 23 -20.28 24.79 28.01
CA VAL A 23 -21.26 23.92 27.33
C VAL A 23 -22.38 24.72 26.67
N TYR A 24 -22.98 25.68 27.37
CA TYR A 24 -24.05 26.52 26.81
C TYR A 24 -23.55 27.42 25.68
N THR A 25 -22.36 28.01 25.82
CA THR A 25 -21.72 28.76 24.74
C THR A 25 -21.46 27.87 23.53
N CYS A 26 -20.91 26.66 23.72
CA CYS A 26 -20.70 25.70 22.63
C CYS A 26 -22.01 25.26 21.97
N LEU A 27 -23.10 25.09 22.73
CA LEU A 27 -24.42 24.75 22.18
C LEU A 27 -25.01 25.89 21.35
N LEU A 28 -24.90 27.13 21.83
CA LEU A 28 -25.37 28.31 21.10
C LEU A 28 -24.57 28.47 19.81
N VAL A 29 -23.24 28.42 19.89
CA VAL A 29 -22.35 28.45 18.72
C VAL A 29 -22.67 27.29 17.77
N ALA A 30 -22.87 26.05 18.25
CA ALA A 30 -23.24 24.93 17.39
C ALA A 30 -24.61 25.11 16.72
N THR A 31 -25.53 25.81 17.37
CA THR A 31 -26.85 26.13 16.81
C THR A 31 -26.74 27.21 15.73
N GLU A 32 -25.99 28.28 15.99
CA GLU A 32 -25.72 29.36 15.04
C GLU A 32 -24.88 28.87 13.85
N MET A 33 -23.95 27.95 14.08
CA MET A 33 -23.08 27.37 13.07
C MET A 33 -23.68 26.14 12.37
N ARG A 34 -24.96 25.83 12.60
CA ARG A 34 -25.62 24.69 11.97
C ARG A 34 -25.55 24.83 10.44
N GLY A 35 -24.95 23.85 9.77
CA GLY A 35 -24.71 23.88 8.33
C GLY A 35 -23.43 24.64 7.90
N LEU A 36 -22.82 25.45 8.78
CA LEU A 36 -21.61 26.23 8.50
C LEU A 36 -20.33 25.61 9.05
N ALA A 37 -20.40 24.96 10.23
CA ALA A 37 -19.20 24.46 10.92
C ALA A 37 -18.37 23.50 10.06
N LEU A 38 -19.02 22.51 9.44
CA LEU A 38 -18.34 21.53 8.58
C LEU A 38 -17.97 22.09 7.19
N CYS A 39 -18.58 23.22 6.80
CA CYS A 39 -18.21 23.90 5.56
C CYS A 39 -16.86 24.62 5.70
N LEU A 40 -16.55 25.13 6.89
CA LEU A 40 -15.35 25.92 7.16
C LEU A 40 -14.23 25.11 7.82
N GLN A 41 -14.56 24.10 8.63
CA GLN A 41 -13.56 23.30 9.32
C GLN A 41 -13.03 22.14 8.47
N THR A 42 -11.72 21.98 8.53
CA THR A 42 -11.03 20.79 8.03
C THR A 42 -11.15 19.67 9.05
N VAL A 43 -11.69 18.52 8.64
CA VAL A 43 -11.74 17.31 9.48
C VAL A 43 -10.48 16.50 9.24
N THR A 44 -9.71 16.22 10.29
CA THR A 44 -8.45 15.48 10.20
C THR A 44 -8.58 14.10 10.81
N PHE A 45 -8.09 13.09 10.08
CA PHE A 45 -7.98 11.71 10.54
C PHE A 45 -6.51 11.28 10.50
N THR A 46 -6.09 10.49 11.47
CA THR A 46 -4.74 9.91 11.55
C THR A 46 -4.84 8.39 11.48
N THR A 47 -3.72 7.72 11.21
CA THR A 47 -3.65 6.27 11.33
C THR A 47 -4.00 5.86 12.76
N LEU A 48 -4.76 4.77 12.92
CA LEU A 48 -5.31 4.35 14.20
C LEU A 48 -4.88 2.93 14.57
N TYR A 49 -4.47 2.75 15.80
CA TYR A 49 -4.30 1.46 16.46
C TYR A 49 -5.42 1.22 17.48
N SER A 50 -5.90 -0.03 17.59
CA SER A 50 -6.88 -0.45 18.60
C SER A 50 -6.50 -1.83 19.14
N ASP A 51 -6.39 -1.95 20.46
CA ASP A 51 -6.14 -3.22 21.14
C ASP A 51 -7.32 -4.19 21.01
N GLU A 52 -8.55 -3.67 20.99
CA GLU A 52 -9.77 -4.48 20.84
C GLU A 52 -9.85 -5.14 19.45
N LEU A 53 -9.38 -4.43 18.42
CA LEU A 53 -9.34 -4.92 17.04
C LEU A 53 -8.02 -5.63 16.68
N ARG A 54 -7.10 -5.78 17.65
CA ARG A 54 -5.79 -6.44 17.50
C ARG A 54 -5.89 -7.93 17.16
N LEU A 55 -6.96 -8.60 17.60
CA LEU A 55 -7.12 -10.06 17.54
C LEU A 55 -7.15 -10.65 16.12
N VAL A 56 -7.19 -9.81 15.09
CA VAL A 56 -7.23 -10.25 13.71
C VAL A 56 -6.01 -9.66 13.02
N GLN A 57 -5.22 -10.52 12.37
CA GLN A 57 -4.07 -10.14 11.55
C GLN A 57 -4.53 -9.88 10.11
N PRO A 58 -4.80 -8.62 9.73
CA PRO A 58 -5.17 -8.28 8.37
C PRO A 58 -4.02 -8.44 7.34
N GLU A 59 -2.79 -8.70 7.77
CA GLU A 59 -1.65 -8.94 6.87
C GLU A 59 -1.83 -10.18 5.98
N ASN A 60 -2.54 -11.18 6.47
CA ASN A 60 -2.90 -12.35 5.69
C ASN A 60 -3.82 -12.01 4.50
N PHE A 61 -4.54 -10.88 4.52
CA PHE A 61 -5.32 -10.45 3.34
C PHE A 61 -4.46 -9.89 2.20
N GLY A 62 -3.32 -9.27 2.51
CA GLY A 62 -2.40 -8.71 1.50
C GLY A 62 -1.52 -9.79 0.87
N ALA A 63 -0.93 -10.65 1.71
CA ALA A 63 -0.11 -11.77 1.25
C ALA A 63 -0.94 -12.83 0.51
N SER A 64 -2.15 -13.18 1.01
CA SER A 64 -3.02 -14.19 0.36
C SER A 64 -3.45 -13.73 -1.03
N SER A 65 -3.77 -12.44 -1.23
CA SER A 65 -4.17 -11.97 -2.56
C SER A 65 -3.13 -12.23 -3.65
N ARG A 66 -1.84 -12.12 -3.34
CA ARG A 66 -0.76 -12.25 -4.32
C ARG A 66 -0.49 -13.71 -4.73
N TYR A 67 -0.69 -14.64 -3.79
CA TYR A 67 -0.66 -16.09 -4.07
C TYR A 67 -1.88 -16.57 -4.87
N HIS A 68 -3.01 -15.85 -4.82
CA HIS A 68 -4.22 -16.29 -5.49
C HIS A 68 -4.22 -16.04 -6.99
N VAL A 69 -3.42 -15.11 -7.54
CA VAL A 69 -3.47 -14.79 -8.97
C VAL A 69 -3.08 -15.97 -9.87
N SER A 70 -2.01 -16.70 -9.52
CA SER A 70 -1.60 -17.88 -10.28
C SER A 70 -2.67 -18.98 -10.22
N ILE A 71 -3.21 -19.23 -9.02
CA ILE A 71 -4.33 -20.17 -8.82
C ILE A 71 -5.55 -19.73 -9.63
N VAL A 72 -5.85 -18.43 -9.66
CA VAL A 72 -6.99 -17.87 -10.39
C VAL A 72 -6.82 -18.02 -11.88
N ALA A 73 -5.62 -17.83 -12.42
CA ALA A 73 -5.36 -18.01 -13.85
C ALA A 73 -5.51 -19.48 -14.27
N GLU A 74 -5.08 -20.43 -13.44
CA GLU A 74 -5.23 -21.88 -13.71
C GLU A 74 -6.69 -22.35 -13.71
N ILE A 75 -7.55 -21.74 -12.88
CA ILE A 75 -8.97 -22.13 -12.76
C ILE A 75 -9.92 -21.19 -13.52
N ALA A 76 -9.38 -20.22 -14.24
CA ALA A 76 -10.15 -19.28 -15.02
C ALA A 76 -10.90 -20.01 -16.14
N ASN A 77 -12.16 -19.66 -16.36
CA ASN A 77 -12.83 -20.02 -17.61
C ASN A 77 -12.80 -18.83 -18.57
N ASP A 78 -13.10 -19.07 -19.85
CA ASP A 78 -13.02 -18.02 -20.89
C ASP A 78 -13.90 -16.80 -20.57
N GLU A 79 -15.10 -17.01 -20.01
CA GLU A 79 -15.99 -15.91 -19.61
C GLU A 79 -15.37 -15.03 -18.50
N MET A 80 -14.61 -15.65 -17.59
CA MET A 80 -13.89 -14.94 -16.54
C MET A 80 -12.70 -14.18 -17.12
N MET A 81 -11.96 -14.80 -18.05
CA MET A 81 -10.85 -14.15 -18.74
C MET A 81 -11.32 -12.97 -19.59
N ASP A 82 -12.46 -13.07 -20.25
CA ASP A 82 -13.09 -11.97 -20.98
C ASP A 82 -13.45 -10.79 -20.07
N GLU A 83 -14.00 -11.07 -18.88
CA GLU A 83 -14.34 -10.01 -17.92
C GLU A 83 -13.09 -9.34 -17.32
N ILE A 84 -12.02 -10.12 -17.07
CA ILE A 84 -10.72 -9.56 -16.63
C ILE A 84 -10.11 -8.74 -17.77
N LYS A 85 -10.12 -9.23 -19.01
CA LYS A 85 -9.67 -8.49 -20.20
C LYS A 85 -10.42 -7.17 -20.36
N ARG A 86 -11.75 -7.20 -20.19
CA ARG A 86 -12.60 -6.02 -20.34
C ARG A 86 -12.28 -4.93 -19.31
N ARG A 87 -11.88 -5.30 -18.09
CA ARG A 87 -11.59 -4.35 -17.00
C ARG A 87 -10.13 -3.98 -16.86
N HIS A 88 -9.24 -4.90 -17.21
CA HIS A 88 -7.82 -4.86 -16.88
C HIS A 88 -6.93 -5.29 -18.06
N GLY A 89 -7.46 -5.34 -19.28
CA GLY A 89 -6.75 -5.84 -20.46
C GLY A 89 -5.45 -5.09 -20.80
N ASP A 90 -5.33 -3.87 -20.31
CA ASP A 90 -4.17 -2.99 -20.43
C ASP A 90 -3.16 -3.13 -19.27
N THR A 91 -3.42 -4.00 -18.30
CA THR A 91 -2.57 -4.21 -17.12
C THR A 91 -1.55 -5.33 -17.36
N ASN A 92 -0.40 -5.27 -16.68
CA ASN A 92 0.60 -6.36 -16.73
C ASN A 92 0.02 -7.64 -16.09
N LEU A 93 -0.86 -7.49 -15.10
CA LEU A 93 -1.58 -8.58 -14.46
C LEU A 93 -2.41 -9.38 -15.47
N TYR A 94 -3.18 -8.71 -16.34
CA TYR A 94 -3.97 -9.43 -17.34
C TYR A 94 -3.07 -10.14 -18.36
N GLN A 95 -2.02 -9.49 -18.85
CA GLN A 95 -1.07 -10.12 -19.78
C GLN A 95 -0.50 -11.41 -19.18
N TYR A 96 -0.10 -11.35 -17.90
CA TYR A 96 0.39 -12.50 -17.15
C TYR A 96 -0.68 -13.59 -16.99
N MET A 97 -1.89 -13.23 -16.61
CA MET A 97 -2.96 -14.21 -16.44
C MET A 97 -3.38 -14.85 -17.75
N SER A 98 -3.43 -14.08 -18.83
CA SER A 98 -3.71 -14.59 -20.17
C SER A 98 -2.63 -15.57 -20.61
N HIS A 99 -1.37 -15.31 -20.27
CA HIS A 99 -0.27 -16.22 -20.57
C HIS A 99 -0.40 -17.53 -19.77
N LEU A 100 -0.66 -17.45 -18.47
CA LEU A 100 -0.87 -18.63 -17.62
C LEU A 100 -2.09 -19.46 -18.03
N HIS A 101 -3.21 -18.81 -18.37
CA HIS A 101 -4.45 -19.46 -18.80
C HIS A 101 -4.26 -20.27 -20.08
N ASN A 102 -3.37 -19.82 -20.97
CA ASN A 102 -3.11 -20.46 -22.26
C ASN A 102 -1.99 -21.52 -22.21
N TYR A 103 -1.41 -21.80 -21.04
CA TYR A 103 -0.34 -22.80 -20.87
C TYR A 103 -0.92 -24.21 -20.69
N GLU A 104 -0.38 -25.22 -21.40
CA GLU A 104 -0.87 -26.61 -21.29
C GLU A 104 -0.58 -27.22 -19.90
N GLU A 105 -1.57 -27.94 -19.35
CA GLU A 105 -1.55 -28.56 -18.01
C GLU A 105 -0.30 -29.46 -17.81
N GLY A 106 0.60 -29.06 -16.92
CA GLY A 106 1.70 -29.93 -16.45
C GLY A 106 3.02 -29.25 -16.08
N SER A 107 3.25 -27.99 -16.48
CA SER A 107 4.50 -27.26 -16.20
C SER A 107 4.42 -26.21 -15.07
N CYS A 108 3.20 -25.90 -14.59
CA CYS A 108 2.94 -24.80 -13.65
C CYS A 108 3.69 -24.91 -12.31
N PHE A 109 4.11 -26.12 -11.95
CA PHE A 109 4.95 -26.38 -10.77
C PHE A 109 6.35 -25.76 -10.85
N GLY A 110 6.79 -25.16 -11.97
CA GLY A 110 8.04 -24.39 -12.04
C GLY A 110 7.85 -22.87 -11.85
N VAL A 111 6.75 -22.32 -12.39
CA VAL A 111 6.49 -20.86 -12.44
C VAL A 111 5.91 -20.36 -11.11
N CYS A 112 5.11 -21.19 -10.42
CA CYS A 112 4.47 -20.84 -9.15
C CYS A 112 5.47 -20.65 -7.97
N TRP A 113 6.68 -21.23 -8.05
CA TRP A 113 7.72 -21.08 -6.99
C TRP A 113 8.54 -19.79 -7.09
N CYS A 114 8.40 -19.05 -8.19
CA CYS A 114 9.17 -17.82 -8.42
C CYS A 114 8.49 -16.55 -7.90
N ILE A 115 7.20 -16.64 -7.53
CA ILE A 115 6.44 -15.49 -7.01
C ILE A 115 6.75 -15.35 -5.52
N LYS A 116 7.53 -14.33 -5.16
CA LYS A 116 7.64 -13.97 -3.74
C LYS A 116 6.42 -13.13 -3.37
N PRO A 117 5.80 -13.34 -2.20
CA PRO A 117 4.67 -12.54 -1.74
C PRO A 117 4.98 -11.03 -1.61
N SER A 118 6.26 -10.64 -1.64
CA SER A 118 6.72 -9.26 -1.68
C SER A 118 6.51 -8.56 -3.02
N ASP A 119 6.32 -9.30 -4.12
CA ASP A 119 6.37 -8.76 -5.46
C ASP A 119 4.96 -8.30 -5.87
N ASN A 120 4.79 -6.99 -6.06
CA ASN A 120 3.53 -6.37 -6.49
C ASN A 120 3.24 -6.54 -7.99
N ASN A 121 3.97 -7.41 -8.71
CA ASN A 121 3.76 -7.77 -10.14
C ASN A 121 3.63 -6.59 -11.13
N GLY A 122 3.91 -5.39 -10.62
CA GLY A 122 4.03 -4.15 -11.34
C GLY A 122 2.80 -3.30 -11.57
N ASP A 123 1.62 -3.75 -11.15
CA ASP A 123 0.40 -2.94 -11.17
C ASP A 123 0.03 -2.40 -9.78
N CYS A 124 -0.99 -1.54 -9.75
CA CYS A 124 -1.56 -1.03 -8.51
C CYS A 124 -2.11 -2.17 -7.62
N PRO A 125 -1.94 -2.14 -6.29
CA PRO A 125 -2.53 -3.12 -5.38
C PRO A 125 -4.04 -3.40 -5.59
N SER A 126 -4.80 -2.40 -6.02
CA SER A 126 -6.22 -2.51 -6.35
C SER A 126 -6.52 -3.46 -7.51
N VAL A 127 -5.66 -3.48 -8.54
CA VAL A 127 -5.83 -4.33 -9.74
C VAL A 127 -5.82 -5.81 -9.36
N TYR A 128 -4.88 -6.23 -8.52
CA TYR A 128 -4.82 -7.60 -7.99
C TYR A 128 -6.09 -7.99 -7.23
N ARG A 129 -6.55 -7.10 -6.35
CA ARG A 129 -7.74 -7.37 -5.52
C ARG A 129 -9.00 -7.51 -6.36
N GLU A 130 -9.17 -6.66 -7.38
CA GLU A 130 -10.33 -6.73 -8.28
C GLU A 130 -10.35 -8.01 -9.10
N THR A 131 -9.19 -8.42 -9.62
CA THR A 131 -9.07 -9.67 -10.37
C THR A 131 -9.44 -10.89 -9.52
N ILE A 132 -8.97 -10.95 -8.27
CA ILE A 132 -9.32 -12.03 -7.33
C ILE A 132 -10.80 -12.00 -6.96
N ARG A 133 -11.41 -10.80 -6.92
CA ARG A 133 -12.85 -10.67 -6.70
C ARG A 133 -13.66 -11.26 -7.86
N ILE A 134 -13.27 -10.99 -9.10
CA ILE A 134 -13.94 -11.52 -10.30
C ILE A 134 -13.98 -13.06 -10.23
N SER A 135 -12.87 -13.69 -9.83
CA SER A 135 -12.76 -15.14 -9.78
C SER A 135 -13.47 -15.81 -8.62
N GLY A 136 -13.41 -15.24 -7.41
CA GLY A 136 -14.13 -15.80 -6.27
C GLY A 136 -15.66 -15.65 -6.35
N SER A 137 -16.17 -14.78 -7.24
CA SER A 137 -17.62 -14.68 -7.50
C SER A 137 -18.17 -15.79 -8.41
N ARG A 138 -17.31 -16.52 -9.13
CA ARG A 138 -17.69 -17.44 -10.23
C ARG A 138 -17.23 -18.89 -10.07
N THR A 139 -16.39 -19.22 -9.08
CA THR A 139 -15.84 -20.57 -8.90
C THR A 139 -16.53 -21.33 -7.75
N GLN A 140 -16.93 -22.59 -7.98
CA GLN A 140 -17.40 -23.53 -6.93
C GLN A 140 -16.25 -24.25 -6.20
N HIS A 141 -14.99 -23.87 -6.48
CA HIS A 141 -13.80 -24.49 -5.91
C HIS A 141 -13.73 -24.25 -4.39
N PRO A 142 -13.12 -25.14 -3.58
CA PRO A 142 -12.98 -24.96 -2.13
C PRO A 142 -12.21 -23.71 -1.70
N VAL A 143 -11.72 -22.87 -2.63
CA VAL A 143 -11.38 -21.47 -2.37
C VAL A 143 -12.68 -20.65 -2.35
N SER A 144 -13.53 -20.93 -1.37
CA SER A 144 -14.82 -20.31 -1.14
C SER A 144 -14.81 -18.78 -1.30
N PRO A 145 -15.93 -18.16 -1.75
CA PRO A 145 -16.17 -16.70 -1.67
C PRO A 145 -15.92 -16.09 -0.27
N ARG A 146 -15.74 -16.94 0.76
CA ARG A 146 -15.40 -16.61 2.15
C ARG A 146 -13.93 -16.20 2.36
N TYR A 147 -13.04 -16.36 1.37
CA TYR A 147 -11.60 -16.04 1.46
C TYR A 147 -11.20 -14.79 0.69
N LEU A 148 -12.15 -14.17 0.00
CA LEU A 148 -11.88 -12.95 -0.71
C LEU A 148 -11.64 -11.83 0.31
N PRO A 149 -10.64 -10.96 0.09
CA PRO A 149 -10.55 -9.72 0.81
C PRO A 149 -11.91 -9.03 0.80
N SER A 150 -12.29 -8.40 1.92
CA SER A 150 -13.51 -7.58 1.98
C SER A 150 -13.66 -6.78 0.69
N ASP A 151 -14.89 -6.73 0.14
CA ASP A 151 -15.23 -5.97 -1.08
C ASP A 151 -14.74 -4.50 -1.04
N ALA A 152 -14.38 -4.02 0.14
CA ALA A 152 -13.73 -2.75 0.40
C ALA A 152 -12.52 -2.94 1.34
N PRO A 153 -11.26 -2.86 0.87
CA PRO A 153 -10.07 -3.01 1.73
C PRO A 153 -9.98 -1.95 2.83
N TRP A 154 -10.64 -0.81 2.64
CA TRP A 154 -10.81 0.27 3.62
C TRP A 154 -11.95 0.04 4.62
N LYS A 155 -12.66 -1.09 4.57
CA LYS A 155 -13.75 -1.39 5.51
C LYS A 155 -13.18 -1.90 6.83
N THR A 156 -13.54 -1.23 7.92
CA THR A 156 -13.37 -1.78 9.27
C THR A 156 -14.31 -2.98 9.44
N PRO A 157 -13.80 -4.19 9.74
CA PRO A 157 -14.66 -5.35 9.96
C PRO A 157 -15.47 -5.20 11.24
N THR A 158 -16.69 -5.72 11.24
CA THR A 158 -17.52 -5.83 12.45
C THR A 158 -17.03 -6.98 13.34
N GLU A 159 -17.31 -6.94 14.64
CA GLU A 159 -17.01 -8.02 15.59
C GLU A 159 -17.49 -9.39 15.10
N LYS A 160 -18.69 -9.46 14.51
CA LYS A 160 -19.24 -10.69 13.92
C LYS A 160 -18.45 -11.17 12.69
N GLU A 161 -17.93 -10.27 11.86
CA GLU A 161 -17.04 -10.62 10.76
C GLU A 161 -15.68 -11.10 11.29
N LEU A 162 -15.15 -10.46 12.34
CA LEU A 162 -13.91 -10.85 13.01
C LEU A 162 -14.05 -12.25 13.64
N ASP A 163 -15.13 -12.52 14.37
CA ASP A 163 -15.45 -13.83 14.95
C ASP A 163 -15.48 -14.94 13.91
N ARG A 164 -16.06 -14.66 12.74
CA ARG A 164 -16.13 -15.61 11.64
C ARG A 164 -14.75 -15.90 11.06
N LEU A 165 -13.93 -14.86 10.89
CA LEU A 165 -12.56 -15.00 10.43
C LEU A 165 -11.73 -15.81 11.43
N ALA A 166 -11.78 -15.46 12.73
CA ALA A 166 -11.06 -16.16 13.79
C ALA A 166 -11.45 -17.65 13.88
N LYS A 167 -12.75 -17.97 13.89
CA LYS A 167 -13.25 -19.36 13.92
C LYS A 167 -12.83 -20.14 12.68
N TYR A 168 -12.74 -19.49 11.53
CA TYR A 168 -12.27 -20.13 10.31
C TYR A 168 -10.77 -20.45 10.40
N PHE A 169 -9.92 -19.46 10.69
CA PHE A 169 -8.47 -19.66 10.78
C PHE A 169 -8.08 -20.69 11.85
N MET A 170 -8.79 -20.76 12.98
CA MET A 170 -8.59 -21.79 14.01
C MET A 170 -9.21 -23.15 13.65
N GLY A 171 -10.21 -23.18 12.75
CA GLY A 171 -10.99 -24.37 12.41
C GLY A 171 -10.47 -25.18 11.21
N VAL A 172 -9.57 -24.63 10.38
CA VAL A 172 -8.99 -25.38 9.26
C VAL A 172 -7.93 -26.37 9.73
N LYS A 173 -8.34 -27.57 10.14
CA LYS A 173 -7.45 -28.73 10.11
C LYS A 173 -7.28 -29.15 8.65
N TRP A 174 -6.28 -28.61 7.95
CA TRP A 174 -5.89 -29.13 6.64
C TRP A 174 -5.56 -30.62 6.78
N LYS A 175 -6.36 -31.50 6.18
CA LYS A 175 -6.09 -32.94 6.11
C LYS A 175 -4.85 -33.14 5.25
N SER A 176 -3.70 -33.21 5.91
CA SER A 176 -2.40 -33.37 5.27
C SER A 176 -2.21 -34.78 4.69
N SER A 177 -1.71 -34.88 3.47
CA SER A 177 -0.94 -36.05 3.06
C SER A 177 0.38 -36.06 3.86
N LYS A 178 0.72 -37.21 4.44
CA LYS A 178 1.79 -37.35 5.44
C LYS A 178 3.22 -37.17 4.92
N ASN A 179 3.43 -36.88 3.62
CA ASN A 179 4.74 -37.04 2.98
C ASN A 179 5.30 -35.80 2.26
N SER A 180 4.76 -34.60 2.47
CA SER A 180 5.37 -33.40 1.88
C SER A 180 6.07 -32.56 2.94
N LEU A 181 7.26 -32.05 2.59
CA LEU A 181 8.05 -31.04 3.30
C LEU A 181 7.27 -29.76 3.67
N HIS A 182 5.99 -29.65 3.30
CA HIS A 182 5.06 -28.57 3.62
C HIS A 182 4.70 -28.47 5.11
N HIS A 183 4.83 -29.55 5.90
CA HIS A 183 4.42 -29.53 7.32
C HIS A 183 5.27 -28.60 8.21
N GLU A 184 6.56 -28.44 7.94
CA GLU A 184 7.41 -27.50 8.70
C GLU A 184 7.23 -26.04 8.27
N TRP A 185 6.74 -25.81 7.06
CA TRP A 185 6.60 -24.47 6.50
C TRP A 185 5.35 -23.78 7.05
N HIS A 186 4.19 -24.43 7.00
CA HIS A 186 2.94 -23.74 7.32
C HIS A 186 2.73 -23.47 8.81
N GLY A 187 3.19 -24.33 9.73
CA GLY A 187 3.09 -24.07 11.18
C GLY A 187 3.88 -22.84 11.68
N LYS A 188 4.86 -22.37 10.91
CA LYS A 188 5.71 -21.21 11.28
C LYS A 188 5.23 -19.86 10.73
N PHE A 189 4.32 -19.83 9.75
CA PHE A 189 3.74 -18.58 9.22
C PHE A 189 2.65 -17.99 10.14
N TRP A 190 2.12 -18.80 11.06
CA TRP A 190 0.98 -18.42 11.91
C TRP A 190 1.38 -18.07 13.34
N ASN A 191 2.69 -17.96 13.62
CA ASN A 191 3.11 -17.37 14.88
C ASN A 191 2.66 -15.91 14.83
N PRO A 192 1.85 -15.43 15.78
CA PRO A 192 1.38 -14.06 15.73
C PRO A 192 2.58 -13.12 15.70
N GLU A 193 2.79 -12.49 14.54
CA GLU A 193 3.83 -11.50 14.44
C GLU A 193 3.49 -10.43 15.48
N PRO A 194 4.48 -9.95 16.26
CA PRO A 194 4.22 -9.02 17.33
C PRO A 194 3.94 -7.62 16.73
N GLY A 195 3.15 -7.48 15.67
CA GLY A 195 2.88 -6.22 15.00
C GLY A 195 1.65 -5.50 15.57
N LYS A 196 1.71 -4.16 15.61
CA LYS A 196 0.57 -3.30 15.92
C LYS A 196 -0.29 -3.05 14.68
N TYR A 197 -1.25 -3.92 14.39
CA TYR A 197 -2.12 -3.76 13.22
C TYR A 197 -2.92 -2.47 13.26
N ARG A 198 -2.65 -1.54 12.34
CA ARG A 198 -3.32 -0.24 12.28
C ARG A 198 -4.29 -0.13 11.11
N PHE A 199 -5.37 0.62 11.33
CA PHE A 199 -6.25 1.11 10.29
C PHE A 199 -5.68 2.40 9.71
N SER A 200 -5.73 2.50 8.39
CA SER A 200 -5.26 3.70 7.69
C SER A 200 -6.18 4.88 8.00
N ALA A 201 -5.65 6.11 7.95
CA ALA A 201 -6.44 7.31 8.16
C ALA A 201 -7.65 7.38 7.21
N ALA A 202 -7.47 6.93 5.96
CA ALA A 202 -8.56 6.79 4.99
C ALA A 202 -9.67 5.83 5.47
N ALA A 203 -9.31 4.65 6.00
CA ALA A 203 -10.29 3.68 6.49
C ALA A 203 -11.09 4.24 7.69
N SER A 204 -10.42 4.90 8.64
CA SER A 204 -11.06 5.56 9.77
C SER A 204 -12.02 6.69 9.35
N ALA A 205 -11.62 7.49 8.36
CA ALA A 205 -12.45 8.54 7.81
C ALA A 205 -13.69 7.99 7.08
N ILE A 206 -13.52 6.93 6.29
CA ILE A 206 -14.64 6.26 5.61
C ILE A 206 -15.61 5.66 6.62
N HIS A 207 -15.11 5.05 7.70
CA HIS A 207 -15.94 4.56 8.79
C HIS A 207 -16.78 5.70 9.41
N PHE A 208 -16.14 6.83 9.72
CA PHE A 208 -16.86 8.01 10.22
C PHE A 208 -17.92 8.52 9.24
N LEU A 209 -17.59 8.68 7.95
CA LEU A 209 -18.54 9.16 6.94
C LEU A 209 -19.77 8.25 6.82
N LYS A 210 -19.59 6.93 6.96
CA LYS A 210 -20.71 5.97 6.98
C LYS A 210 -21.60 6.10 8.22
N SER A 211 -21.05 6.56 9.35
CA SER A 211 -21.78 6.70 10.62
C SER A 211 -22.69 7.95 10.69
N ILE A 212 -22.45 8.95 9.83
CA ILE A 212 -23.22 10.19 9.79
C ILE A 212 -24.21 10.20 8.62
N SER A 213 -25.26 11.03 8.70
CA SER A 213 -26.27 11.10 7.65
C SER A 213 -25.74 11.80 6.39
N SER A 214 -26.37 11.52 5.24
CA SER A 214 -26.02 12.17 3.97
C SER A 214 -26.14 13.69 4.04
N GLN A 215 -27.15 14.21 4.75
CA GLN A 215 -27.30 15.66 4.96
C GLN A 215 -26.08 16.26 5.66
N VAL A 216 -25.50 15.56 6.65
CA VAL A 216 -24.28 16.05 7.33
C VAL A 216 -23.08 15.97 6.39
N ARG A 217 -22.92 14.89 5.64
CA ARG A 217 -21.80 14.70 4.70
C ARG A 217 -21.74 15.78 3.62
N GLN A 218 -22.88 16.26 3.14
CA GLN A 218 -22.95 17.34 2.14
C GLN A 218 -22.37 18.68 2.62
N HIS A 219 -22.27 18.88 3.94
CA HIS A 219 -21.66 20.08 4.51
C HIS A 219 -20.15 19.95 4.70
N ILE A 220 -19.56 18.75 4.62
CA ILE A 220 -18.11 18.56 4.81
C ILE A 220 -17.38 18.98 3.54
N ARG A 221 -16.48 19.97 3.64
CA ARG A 221 -15.74 20.46 2.46
C ARG A 221 -14.28 20.02 2.42
N ASN A 222 -13.65 19.80 3.57
CA ASN A 222 -12.22 19.52 3.63
C ASN A 222 -11.93 18.36 4.58
N ILE A 223 -11.32 17.31 4.05
CA ILE A 223 -10.80 16.18 4.82
C ILE A 223 -9.28 16.11 4.64
N VAL A 224 -8.56 16.01 5.75
CA VAL A 224 -7.13 15.70 5.76
C VAL A 224 -6.94 14.30 6.33
N LEU A 225 -6.25 13.44 5.57
CA LEU A 225 -5.88 12.09 5.98
C LEU A 225 -4.38 12.09 6.24
N CYS A 226 -3.98 11.90 7.50
CA CYS A 226 -2.60 11.80 7.93
C CYS A 226 -2.22 10.33 8.09
N GLU A 227 -1.67 9.75 7.03
CA GLU A 227 -1.18 8.37 7.01
C GLU A 227 0.24 8.37 7.63
N ASP A 228 0.30 8.44 8.96
CA ASP A 228 1.51 8.66 9.76
C ASP A 228 2.13 7.37 10.33
N HIS A 229 1.47 6.23 10.17
CA HIS A 229 2.01 4.90 10.49
C HIS A 229 1.64 3.89 9.41
N PRO A 230 2.38 2.78 9.27
CA PRO A 230 2.00 1.71 8.36
C PRO A 230 0.65 1.15 8.81
N ALA A 231 -0.25 1.02 7.85
CA ALA A 231 -1.58 0.48 8.05
C ALA A 231 -1.72 -0.84 7.28
N VAL A 232 -2.76 -1.58 7.55
CA VAL A 232 -2.96 -2.91 6.96
C VAL A 232 -3.76 -2.84 5.66
N ALA A 233 -3.89 -3.97 4.97
CA ALA A 233 -4.74 -4.12 3.77
C ALA A 233 -4.39 -3.24 2.56
N SER A 234 -3.11 -2.90 2.38
CA SER A 234 -2.63 -2.12 1.21
C SER A 234 -3.25 -0.71 1.14
N PRO A 235 -2.97 0.18 2.12
CA PRO A 235 -3.61 1.45 2.30
C PRO A 235 -3.43 2.37 1.10
N ALA A 236 -2.41 2.21 0.26
CA ALA A 236 -2.28 2.97 -0.99
C ALA A 236 -3.63 3.05 -1.76
N CYS A 237 -4.39 1.93 -1.83
CA CYS A 237 -5.67 1.88 -2.52
C CYS A 237 -6.89 2.40 -1.72
N HIS A 238 -6.76 2.71 -0.42
CA HIS A 238 -7.90 3.07 0.44
C HIS A 238 -8.60 4.37 0.04
N ILE A 239 -7.92 5.24 -0.71
CA ILE A 239 -8.51 6.48 -1.23
C ILE A 239 -9.74 6.21 -2.11
N ARG A 240 -9.81 5.04 -2.76
CA ARG A 240 -10.95 4.61 -3.59
C ARG A 240 -12.26 4.52 -2.82
N GLY A 241 -12.19 4.27 -1.51
CA GLY A 241 -13.38 4.28 -0.66
C GLY A 241 -14.06 5.64 -0.54
N PHE A 242 -13.43 6.71 -1.01
CA PHE A 242 -14.02 8.04 -1.09
C PHE A 242 -14.82 8.33 -2.36
N ILE A 243 -14.71 7.50 -3.41
CA ILE A 243 -15.42 7.72 -4.69
C ILE A 243 -16.91 8.01 -4.47
N PRO A 244 -17.68 7.20 -3.71
CA PRO A 244 -19.11 7.46 -3.51
C PRO A 244 -19.38 8.79 -2.78
N PHE A 245 -18.50 9.18 -1.85
CA PHE A 245 -18.68 10.41 -1.07
C PHE A 245 -18.35 11.66 -1.89
N CYS A 246 -17.41 11.57 -2.83
CA CYS A 246 -17.11 12.66 -3.76
C CYS A 246 -18.24 12.85 -4.78
N HIS A 247 -18.89 11.77 -5.21
CA HIS A 247 -20.11 11.86 -6.03
C HIS A 247 -21.28 12.46 -5.25
N GLU A 248 -21.46 12.07 -3.98
CA GLU A 248 -22.51 12.62 -3.10
C GLU A 248 -22.29 14.11 -2.79
N ASN A 249 -21.03 14.54 -2.66
CA ASN A 249 -20.65 15.90 -2.35
C ASN A 249 -19.50 16.38 -3.27
N PRO A 250 -19.81 16.98 -4.42
CA PRO A 250 -18.81 17.43 -5.39
C PRO A 250 -17.87 18.55 -4.88
N SER A 251 -18.19 19.20 -3.75
CA SER A 251 -17.30 20.20 -3.14
C SER A 251 -16.47 19.64 -1.98
N LEU A 252 -16.48 18.31 -1.77
CA LEU A 252 -15.58 17.64 -0.85
C LEU A 252 -14.18 17.64 -1.45
N LEU A 253 -13.19 18.09 -0.69
CA LEU A 253 -11.77 18.04 -1.00
C LEU A 253 -11.06 17.13 0.00
N ILE A 254 -10.19 16.27 -0.51
CA ILE A 254 -9.47 15.28 0.29
C ILE A 254 -7.98 15.48 0.09
N LYS A 255 -7.26 15.84 1.15
CA LYS A 255 -5.81 15.91 1.15
C LYS A 255 -5.25 14.74 1.95
N ARG A 256 -4.61 13.82 1.24
CA ARG A 256 -3.99 12.62 1.81
C ARG A 256 -2.49 12.84 1.96
N ARG A 257 -2.05 13.12 3.18
CA ARG A 257 -0.65 13.28 3.55
C ARG A 257 -0.12 11.93 4.02
N VAL A 258 0.94 11.44 3.39
CA VAL A 258 1.57 10.17 3.77
C VAL A 258 3.00 10.41 4.21
N SER A 259 3.31 10.05 5.46
CA SER A 259 4.66 10.22 6.00
C SER A 259 5.62 9.26 5.29
N LEU A 260 6.74 9.79 4.79
CA LEU A 260 7.78 8.95 4.20
C LEU A 260 8.43 8.07 5.28
N TRP A 261 8.89 8.69 6.37
CA TRP A 261 9.72 8.05 7.39
C TRP A 261 8.93 7.23 8.40
N ARG A 262 7.71 7.66 8.75
CA ARG A 262 6.88 6.95 9.72
C ARG A 262 5.90 5.95 9.07
N ASN A 263 5.76 5.95 7.74
CA ASN A 263 4.84 5.06 7.05
C ASN A 263 5.48 4.35 5.85
N ILE A 264 5.66 5.04 4.71
CA ILE A 264 6.05 4.39 3.44
C ILE A 264 7.34 3.58 3.55
N PHE A 265 8.37 4.13 4.22
CA PHE A 265 9.66 3.47 4.35
C PHE A 265 9.72 2.35 5.39
N LEU A 266 8.67 2.19 6.20
CA LEU A 266 8.53 1.10 7.16
C LEU A 266 7.72 -0.09 6.60
N TRP A 267 7.06 0.08 5.45
CA TRP A 267 6.13 -0.88 4.85
C TRP A 267 6.72 -2.27 4.58
N GLN A 268 7.96 -2.35 4.08
CA GLN A 268 8.59 -3.63 3.74
C GLN A 268 8.85 -4.54 4.95
N ASN A 269 9.02 -3.96 6.14
CA ASN A 269 9.21 -4.75 7.34
C ASN A 269 7.89 -5.32 7.89
N TRP A 270 6.75 -4.89 7.32
CA TRP A 270 5.41 -5.36 7.70
C TRP A 270 4.83 -6.36 6.69
N SER A 271 5.10 -6.20 5.39
CA SER A 271 4.53 -7.08 4.35
C SER A 271 5.36 -8.32 4.03
N ASN A 272 6.63 -8.38 4.48
CA ASN A 272 7.47 -9.56 4.31
C ASN A 272 7.21 -10.55 5.44
N SER A 273 6.10 -11.28 5.32
CA SER A 273 5.81 -12.53 6.02
C SER A 273 6.79 -13.63 5.60
N ARG A 274 8.09 -13.40 5.81
CA ARG A 274 9.04 -14.46 6.09
C ARG A 274 9.29 -14.38 7.59
N ALA A 275 8.48 -15.15 8.32
CA ALA A 275 8.69 -15.55 9.71
C ALA A 275 10.13 -15.96 10.09
N PRO A 276 11.08 -16.31 9.18
CA PRO A 276 12.47 -16.39 9.60
C PRO A 276 13.11 -15.03 9.96
N LYS A 277 12.72 -13.89 9.38
CA LYS A 277 13.44 -12.62 9.61
C LYS A 277 13.35 -12.11 11.05
N LEU A 278 12.19 -12.17 11.70
CA LEU A 278 12.08 -11.72 13.09
C LEU A 278 13.05 -12.49 14.03
N HIS A 279 13.31 -13.78 13.75
CA HIS A 279 14.34 -14.55 14.44
C HIS A 279 15.76 -14.05 14.11
N TRP A 280 16.08 -13.74 12.85
CA TRP A 280 17.39 -13.16 12.47
C TRP A 280 17.63 -11.76 13.08
N TRP A 281 16.59 -10.95 13.25
CA TRP A 281 16.65 -9.62 13.88
C TRP A 281 16.73 -9.69 15.43
N LYS A 282 16.22 -10.76 16.05
CA LYS A 282 16.34 -10.99 17.50
C LYS A 282 17.68 -11.59 17.94
N THR A 283 18.42 -12.30 17.07
CA THR A 283 19.59 -13.09 17.48
C THR A 283 20.96 -12.47 17.19
N THR A 284 21.07 -11.23 16.70
CA THR A 284 22.37 -10.58 16.47
C THR A 284 22.41 -9.17 17.04
N THR A 285 23.42 -8.88 17.87
CA THR A 285 23.72 -7.58 18.50
C THR A 285 24.08 -6.46 17.50
N ALA A 286 24.16 -6.77 16.21
CA ALA A 286 24.46 -5.82 15.12
C ALA A 286 23.23 -5.09 14.53
N VAL A 287 22.07 -5.20 15.18
CA VAL A 287 20.75 -4.84 14.64
C VAL A 287 20.28 -3.43 15.02
N GLU A 288 20.73 -2.88 16.15
CA GLU A 288 20.31 -1.56 16.65
C GLU A 288 20.73 -0.39 15.74
N ASN A 289 21.64 -0.63 14.79
CA ASN A 289 22.19 0.35 13.84
C ASN A 289 21.74 0.15 12.37
N ARG A 290 20.67 -0.62 12.12
CA ARG A 290 20.21 -0.85 10.74
C ARG A 290 19.25 0.26 10.29
N GLY A 291 19.74 1.13 9.41
CA GLY A 291 18.93 2.10 8.67
C GLY A 291 18.08 1.48 7.57
N LEU A 292 17.34 2.32 6.85
CA LEU A 292 16.54 2.01 5.67
C LEU A 292 17.45 1.59 4.50
N PRO A 293 17.36 0.36 3.99
CA PRO A 293 18.12 -0.04 2.82
C PRO A 293 17.66 0.72 1.57
N VAL A 294 18.60 1.32 0.83
CA VAL A 294 18.28 2.22 -0.28
C VAL A 294 17.62 1.52 -1.47
N THR A 295 17.65 0.19 -1.54
CA THR A 295 16.97 -0.55 -2.61
C THR A 295 15.43 -0.59 -2.48
N TYR A 296 14.88 -0.11 -1.36
CA TYR A 296 13.47 -0.29 -1.01
C TYR A 296 12.53 0.90 -1.20
N PRO A 297 12.92 2.16 -0.98
CA PRO A 297 12.00 3.30 -1.01
C PRO A 297 11.19 3.47 -2.29
N SER A 298 11.77 3.13 -3.45
CA SER A 298 11.19 3.42 -4.77
C SER A 298 9.87 2.68 -5.01
N ARG A 299 9.77 1.40 -4.64
CA ARG A 299 8.58 0.58 -4.89
C ARG A 299 7.33 1.07 -4.15
N PRO A 300 7.32 1.27 -2.83
CA PRO A 300 6.13 1.74 -2.13
C PRO A 300 5.79 3.18 -2.55
N VAL A 301 6.76 4.04 -2.84
CA VAL A 301 6.47 5.37 -3.43
C VAL A 301 5.71 5.21 -4.75
N ALA A 302 6.20 4.34 -5.64
CA ALA A 302 5.56 4.06 -6.92
C ALA A 302 4.13 3.51 -6.77
N GLU A 303 3.88 2.59 -5.83
CA GLU A 303 2.54 2.07 -5.56
C GLU A 303 1.55 3.16 -5.15
N TRP A 304 1.97 4.07 -4.27
CA TRP A 304 1.12 5.18 -3.82
C TRP A 304 0.85 6.19 -4.94
N MET A 305 1.85 6.46 -5.80
CA MET A 305 1.67 7.32 -6.97
C MET A 305 0.70 6.70 -7.96
N ALA A 306 0.88 5.43 -8.30
CA ALA A 306 0.04 4.74 -9.25
C ALA A 306 -1.41 4.64 -8.78
N GLU A 307 -1.66 4.36 -7.50
CA GLU A 307 -3.01 4.36 -6.92
C GLU A 307 -3.65 5.75 -6.94
N ALA A 308 -2.87 6.82 -6.71
CA ALA A 308 -3.37 8.19 -6.78
C ALA A 308 -3.66 8.67 -8.20
N ALA A 309 -2.96 8.12 -9.20
CA ALA A 309 -3.06 8.52 -10.61
C ALA A 309 -4.13 7.77 -11.42
N ARG A 310 -4.88 6.86 -10.81
CA ARG A 310 -5.91 6.11 -11.53
C ARG A 310 -7.05 7.05 -11.98
N SER A 311 -7.61 6.77 -13.14
CA SER A 311 -8.71 7.56 -13.72
C SER A 311 -10.03 7.50 -12.95
N ASP A 312 -10.22 6.51 -12.08
CA ASP A 312 -11.39 6.42 -11.19
C ASP A 312 -11.22 7.23 -9.88
N ILE A 313 -10.03 7.77 -9.60
CA ILE A 313 -9.83 8.64 -8.44
C ILE A 313 -10.38 10.04 -8.75
N PRO A 314 -11.24 10.61 -7.88
CA PRO A 314 -11.78 11.94 -8.11
C PRO A 314 -10.70 13.03 -8.03
N ASP A 315 -10.80 14.06 -8.89
CA ASP A 315 -9.92 15.25 -8.86
C ASP A 315 -9.89 15.97 -7.49
N ALA A 316 -10.92 15.76 -6.69
CA ALA A 316 -11.02 16.21 -5.31
C ALA A 316 -9.92 15.64 -4.38
N ALA A 317 -9.32 14.51 -4.73
CA ALA A 317 -8.31 13.83 -3.94
C ALA A 317 -6.90 14.25 -4.35
N THR A 318 -6.08 14.65 -3.38
CA THR A 318 -4.66 14.97 -3.57
C THR A 318 -3.81 14.12 -2.64
N LEU A 319 -2.83 13.41 -3.21
CA LEU A 319 -1.75 12.75 -2.49
C LEU A 319 -0.61 13.74 -2.23
N VAL A 320 -0.09 13.75 -1.00
CA VAL A 320 1.08 14.54 -0.59
C VAL A 320 2.07 13.62 0.10
N PHE A 321 3.23 13.40 -0.51
CA PHE A 321 4.38 12.81 0.17
C PHE A 321 4.92 13.80 1.20
N ASP A 322 4.94 13.36 2.46
CA ASP A 322 5.26 14.21 3.60
C ASP A 322 6.62 13.82 4.16
N GLY A 323 7.58 14.75 4.06
CA GLY A 323 8.90 14.65 4.66
C GLY A 323 8.92 14.87 6.18
N ASP A 324 7.76 15.05 6.80
CA ASP A 324 7.59 15.29 8.23
C ASP A 324 8.42 16.52 8.67
N THR A 325 9.15 16.40 9.77
CA THR A 325 10.04 17.41 10.33
C THR A 325 11.45 17.40 9.71
N ILE A 326 11.69 16.57 8.70
CA ILE A 326 12.99 16.42 8.02
C ILE A 326 12.87 16.49 6.47
N PRO A 327 12.28 17.56 5.90
CA PRO A 327 12.01 17.65 4.47
C PRO A 327 13.28 17.62 3.61
N GLU A 328 14.41 18.17 4.06
CA GLU A 328 15.68 18.18 3.32
C GLU A 328 16.31 16.78 3.24
N HIS A 329 16.15 15.98 4.30
CA HIS A 329 16.58 14.58 4.31
C HIS A 329 15.70 13.74 3.38
N SER A 330 14.40 14.06 3.35
CA SER A 330 13.43 13.44 2.42
C SER A 330 13.73 13.78 0.96
N ALA A 331 14.09 15.04 0.68
CA ALA A 331 14.55 15.49 -0.64
C ALA A 331 15.79 14.72 -1.11
N THR A 332 16.72 14.43 -0.20
CA THR A 332 17.92 13.62 -0.48
C THR A 332 17.56 12.19 -0.88
N ILE A 333 16.60 11.55 -0.19
CA ILE A 333 16.10 10.22 -0.61
C ILE A 333 15.46 10.29 -2.00
N PHE A 334 14.66 11.32 -2.30
CA PHE A 334 14.06 11.46 -3.62
C PHE A 334 15.13 11.60 -4.71
N ARG A 335 16.07 12.52 -4.51
CA ARG A 335 17.19 12.78 -5.42
C ARG A 335 18.06 11.55 -5.64
N ASP A 336 18.46 10.85 -4.59
CA ASP A 336 19.56 9.88 -4.69
C ASP A 336 19.09 8.43 -4.79
N VAL A 337 17.83 8.15 -4.45
CA VAL A 337 17.24 6.80 -4.40
C VAL A 337 16.04 6.66 -5.31
N ILE A 338 15.03 7.52 -5.17
CA ILE A 338 13.76 7.39 -5.91
C ILE A 338 13.99 7.64 -7.40
N HIS A 339 14.71 8.71 -7.75
CA HIS A 339 15.09 8.99 -9.14
C HIS A 339 16.00 7.93 -9.73
N CYS A 340 16.89 7.34 -8.93
CA CYS A 340 17.70 6.20 -9.35
C CYS A 340 16.82 5.00 -9.73
N GLY A 341 15.78 4.69 -8.94
CA GLY A 341 14.83 3.63 -9.25
C GLY A 341 14.00 3.90 -10.50
N SER A 342 13.59 5.15 -10.72
CA SER A 342 12.90 5.56 -11.94
C SER A 342 13.79 5.41 -13.17
N ALA A 343 15.06 5.83 -13.09
CA ALA A 343 16.01 5.67 -14.18
C ALA A 343 16.28 4.20 -14.49
N MET A 344 16.49 3.35 -13.47
CA MET A 344 16.67 1.91 -13.70
C MET A 344 15.48 1.26 -14.38
N GLN A 345 14.26 1.63 -13.99
CA GLN A 345 13.07 1.08 -14.62
C GLN A 345 13.06 1.42 -16.12
N GLN A 346 13.34 2.67 -16.49
CA GLN A 346 13.43 3.10 -17.90
C GLN A 346 14.57 2.40 -18.67
N VAL A 347 15.68 2.09 -18.00
CA VAL A 347 16.75 1.28 -18.60
C VAL A 347 16.25 -0.15 -18.84
N ALA A 348 15.57 -0.76 -17.87
CA ALA A 348 14.99 -2.09 -18.02
C ALA A 348 13.96 -2.14 -19.15
N ASP A 349 13.05 -1.16 -19.20
CA ASP A 349 12.02 -1.07 -20.23
C ASP A 349 12.65 -1.02 -21.63
N ARG A 350 13.77 -0.31 -21.81
CA ARG A 350 14.53 -0.26 -23.08
C ARG A 350 15.35 -1.51 -23.37
N MET A 351 16.11 -2.01 -22.40
CA MET A 351 17.03 -3.14 -22.59
C MET A 351 16.33 -4.41 -23.05
N TRP A 352 15.09 -4.59 -22.59
CA TRP A 352 14.30 -5.78 -22.85
C TRP A 352 12.98 -5.47 -23.55
N ASN A 353 12.87 -4.27 -24.13
CA ASN A 353 11.73 -3.86 -24.95
C ASN A 353 10.38 -4.20 -24.30
N LEU A 354 10.25 -3.91 -23.00
CA LEU A 354 9.19 -4.47 -22.14
C LEU A 354 7.77 -3.99 -22.46
N ASP A 355 7.64 -3.07 -23.42
CA ASP A 355 6.39 -2.54 -23.95
C ASP A 355 6.00 -3.16 -25.30
N ASP A 356 6.85 -3.99 -25.89
CA ASP A 356 6.58 -4.67 -27.15
C ASP A 356 5.66 -5.89 -26.93
N PRO A 357 4.49 -5.93 -27.60
CA PRO A 357 3.54 -7.03 -27.45
C PRO A 357 4.02 -8.36 -28.03
N ASP A 358 5.07 -8.36 -28.87
CA ASP A 358 5.62 -9.55 -29.51
C ASP A 358 6.78 -10.18 -28.72
N GLU A 359 7.23 -9.54 -27.62
CA GLU A 359 8.28 -10.06 -26.74
C GLU A 359 7.83 -11.29 -25.93
N ASP A 360 8.80 -12.14 -25.58
CA ASP A 360 8.55 -13.36 -24.79
C ASP A 360 7.90 -12.99 -23.45
N PRO A 361 6.63 -13.38 -23.20
CA PRO A 361 5.94 -13.07 -21.96
C PRO A 361 6.65 -13.61 -20.73
N ASP A 362 7.37 -14.73 -20.83
CA ASP A 362 8.17 -15.29 -19.74
C ASP A 362 9.39 -14.43 -19.41
N MET A 363 9.98 -13.76 -20.42
CA MET A 363 11.10 -12.85 -20.25
C MET A 363 10.64 -11.51 -19.66
N VAL A 364 9.58 -10.92 -20.22
CA VAL A 364 8.92 -9.72 -19.69
C VAL A 364 8.50 -9.96 -18.24
N TYR A 365 7.97 -11.15 -17.95
CA TYR A 365 7.65 -11.60 -16.60
C TYR A 365 8.89 -11.66 -15.70
N LYS A 366 9.94 -12.38 -16.10
CA LYS A 366 11.17 -12.46 -15.29
C LYS A 366 11.70 -11.08 -14.94
N ILE A 367 11.62 -10.11 -15.85
CA ILE A 367 12.17 -8.78 -15.61
C ILE A 367 11.23 -7.92 -14.77
N LYS A 368 9.96 -7.72 -15.17
CA LYS A 368 9.02 -6.87 -14.41
C LYS A 368 8.75 -7.39 -12.99
N PHE A 369 8.85 -8.71 -12.80
CA PHE A 369 8.44 -9.38 -11.56
C PHE A 369 9.61 -9.72 -10.65
N SER A 370 10.75 -10.19 -11.19
CA SER A 370 11.91 -10.57 -10.37
C SER A 370 12.98 -9.47 -10.27
N SER A 371 12.91 -8.43 -11.11
CA SER A 371 13.82 -7.29 -11.01
C SER A 371 13.42 -6.38 -9.86
N LYS A 372 14.38 -6.08 -8.99
CA LYS A 372 14.21 -5.03 -7.96
C LYS A 372 14.18 -3.62 -8.56
N ALA A 373 14.63 -3.48 -9.81
CA ALA A 373 14.72 -2.21 -10.50
C ALA A 373 13.37 -1.78 -11.13
N TRP A 374 12.45 -2.71 -11.36
CA TRP A 374 11.13 -2.41 -11.89
C TRP A 374 10.13 -2.18 -10.72
N GLN A 375 9.49 -0.99 -10.66
CA GLN A 375 8.74 -0.53 -9.48
C GLN A 375 7.22 -0.64 -9.63
N CYS A 376 6.67 0.10 -10.61
CA CYS A 376 5.24 0.14 -10.94
C CYS A 376 5.06 0.69 -12.37
N LYS A 377 4.01 0.27 -13.08
CA LYS A 377 3.69 0.78 -14.42
C LYS A 377 3.45 2.28 -14.36
N GLY A 378 4.05 3.04 -15.28
CA GLY A 378 3.92 4.50 -15.35
C GLY A 378 4.67 5.28 -14.27
N PHE A 379 5.41 4.61 -13.37
CA PHE A 379 6.14 5.28 -12.30
C PHE A 379 7.14 6.35 -12.79
N PRO A 380 7.97 6.10 -13.83
CA PRO A 380 8.89 7.14 -14.32
C PRO A 380 8.19 8.41 -14.80
N ASP A 381 7.10 8.26 -15.56
CA ASP A 381 6.31 9.39 -16.07
C ASP A 381 5.63 10.16 -14.93
N LEU A 382 5.01 9.46 -13.98
CA LEU A 382 4.37 10.09 -12.82
C LEU A 382 5.37 10.86 -11.96
N LEU A 383 6.59 10.34 -11.78
CA LEU A 383 7.65 11.01 -11.02
C LEU A 383 8.13 12.27 -11.75
N LYS A 384 8.35 12.15 -13.06
CA LYS A 384 8.73 13.28 -13.90
C LYS A 384 7.67 14.38 -13.88
N ASP A 385 6.40 14.02 -14.06
CA ASP A 385 5.29 14.97 -14.06
C ASP A 385 5.09 15.65 -12.70
N MET A 386 5.25 14.90 -11.59
CA MET A 386 5.24 15.50 -10.24
C MET A 386 6.39 16.52 -10.07
N CYS A 387 7.59 16.20 -10.55
CA CYS A 387 8.75 17.10 -10.47
C CYS A 387 8.56 18.34 -11.36
N ASP A 388 8.09 18.16 -12.60
CA ASP A 388 7.76 19.25 -13.52
C ASP A 388 6.75 20.20 -12.90
N ASP A 389 5.69 19.67 -12.27
CA ASP A 389 4.63 20.46 -11.64
C ASP A 389 5.10 21.20 -10.38
N HIS A 390 6.03 20.60 -9.63
CA HIS A 390 6.66 21.25 -8.48
C HIS A 390 7.49 22.45 -8.93
N ASN A 391 8.36 22.26 -9.93
CA ASN A 391 9.27 23.29 -10.43
C ASN A 391 8.57 24.40 -11.21
N ASN A 392 7.46 24.10 -11.89
CA ASN A 392 6.72 25.06 -12.71
C ASN A 392 5.60 25.80 -11.95
N SER A 393 5.53 25.69 -10.62
CA SER A 393 4.43 26.27 -9.83
C SER A 393 4.26 27.80 -9.98
N ASN A 394 5.25 28.51 -10.54
CA ASN A 394 5.22 29.96 -10.77
C ASN A 394 4.94 30.38 -12.24
N ASN A 395 4.86 29.45 -13.20
CA ASN A 395 4.89 29.78 -14.63
C ASN A 395 3.53 29.71 -15.35
N ASN A 396 2.40 29.66 -14.62
CA ASN A 396 1.03 29.54 -15.19
C ASN A 396 0.85 28.37 -16.20
N LYS A 397 1.79 27.42 -16.26
CA LYS A 397 1.66 26.21 -17.08
C LYS A 397 0.65 25.26 -16.45
N ILE A 398 -0.12 24.59 -17.30
CA ILE A 398 -1.05 23.54 -16.89
C ILE A 398 -0.24 22.42 -16.23
N LYS A 399 -0.63 22.06 -15.01
CA LYS A 399 -0.04 20.96 -14.24
C LYS A 399 -0.43 19.62 -14.87
N LYS A 400 0.53 18.73 -15.08
CA LYS A 400 0.30 17.41 -15.69
C LYS A 400 -0.25 16.40 -14.68
N CYS A 401 0.21 16.45 -13.44
CA CYS A 401 -0.20 15.57 -12.35
C CYS A 401 -0.55 16.40 -11.08
N PRO A 402 -1.61 17.26 -11.14
CA PRO A 402 -1.89 18.21 -10.07
C PRO A 402 -2.27 17.58 -8.72
N HIS A 403 -2.63 16.30 -8.72
CA HIS A 403 -3.11 15.52 -7.58
C HIS A 403 -2.00 14.75 -6.85
N ILE A 404 -0.76 14.72 -7.33
CA ILE A 404 0.40 14.14 -6.62
C ILE A 404 1.40 15.24 -6.31
N ARG A 405 1.78 15.37 -5.03
CA ARG A 405 2.68 16.44 -4.55
C ARG A 405 3.62 15.93 -3.47
N CYS A 406 4.60 16.76 -3.11
CA CYS A 406 5.44 16.61 -1.93
C CYS A 406 5.60 17.97 -1.23
N ASN A 407 5.97 17.96 0.05
CA ASN A 407 6.26 19.18 0.84
C ASN A 407 7.76 19.46 1.01
N PHE A 408 8.60 18.83 0.20
CA PHE A 408 10.03 19.02 0.09
C PHE A 408 10.38 19.15 -1.40
N ASP A 409 11.61 19.54 -1.73
CA ASP A 409 12.08 19.57 -3.11
C ASP A 409 12.28 18.13 -3.63
N PRO A 410 11.50 17.65 -4.62
CA PRO A 410 11.68 16.30 -5.15
C PRO A 410 12.94 16.16 -6.02
N GLY A 411 13.64 17.26 -6.31
CA GLY A 411 14.81 17.29 -7.19
C GLY A 411 14.44 17.14 -8.67
N GLN A 412 15.41 16.71 -9.46
CA GLN A 412 15.26 16.48 -10.90
C GLN A 412 15.44 14.98 -11.23
N PRO A 413 14.71 14.47 -12.22
CA PRO A 413 14.97 13.15 -12.79
C PRO A 413 16.43 12.96 -13.16
N TRP A 414 16.97 11.78 -12.84
CA TRP A 414 18.31 11.39 -13.26
C TRP A 414 18.39 11.35 -14.79
N ASP A 415 19.52 11.77 -15.35
CA ASP A 415 19.77 11.69 -16.79
C ASP A 415 19.93 10.22 -17.19
N GLU A 416 18.87 9.70 -17.78
CA GLU A 416 18.75 8.34 -18.22
C GLU A 416 19.83 7.92 -19.23
N ASN A 417 20.31 8.83 -20.07
CA ASN A 417 21.25 8.49 -21.15
C ASN A 417 22.64 8.18 -20.57
N ARG A 418 23.02 8.92 -19.54
CA ARG A 418 24.26 8.71 -18.80
C ARG A 418 24.27 7.34 -18.12
N ILE A 419 23.15 6.97 -17.51
CA ILE A 419 23.00 5.74 -16.74
C ILE A 419 22.87 4.51 -17.64
N THR A 420 22.13 4.66 -18.74
CA THR A 420 21.95 3.60 -19.74
C THR A 420 23.29 3.13 -20.27
N LYS A 421 24.21 4.05 -20.59
CA LYS A 421 25.54 3.69 -21.08
C LYS A 421 26.34 2.86 -20.08
N ASP A 422 26.45 3.33 -18.84
CA ASP A 422 27.23 2.65 -17.80
C ASP A 422 26.66 1.25 -17.47
N ILE A 423 25.33 1.10 -17.51
CA ILE A 423 24.65 -0.16 -17.21
C ILE A 423 24.70 -1.14 -18.39
N LEU A 424 24.50 -0.66 -19.61
CA LEU A 424 24.60 -1.48 -20.82
C LEU A 424 26.01 -2.07 -20.95
N GLU A 425 27.05 -1.27 -20.67
CA GLU A 425 28.44 -1.72 -20.68
C GLU A 425 28.73 -2.75 -19.57
N ALA A 426 28.08 -2.64 -18.40
CA ALA A 426 28.34 -3.52 -17.26
C ALA A 426 27.50 -4.82 -17.23
N CYS A 427 26.29 -4.82 -17.79
CA CYS A 427 25.33 -5.91 -17.57
C CYS A 427 25.30 -6.97 -18.68
N ASP A 428 25.79 -6.68 -19.89
CA ASP A 428 25.86 -7.63 -21.02
C ASP A 428 24.52 -8.37 -21.27
N GLY A 429 23.40 -7.65 -21.12
CA GLY A 429 22.04 -8.19 -21.24
C GLY A 429 21.57 -9.12 -20.11
N SER A 430 22.40 -9.41 -19.11
CA SER A 430 22.07 -10.31 -18.00
C SER A 430 21.18 -9.67 -16.94
N THR A 431 19.99 -10.23 -16.73
CA THR A 431 19.05 -9.83 -15.66
C THR A 431 19.64 -10.00 -14.25
N HIS A 432 20.53 -10.99 -14.06
CA HIS A 432 21.22 -11.20 -12.79
C HIS A 432 22.23 -10.10 -12.51
N ARG A 433 23.08 -9.75 -13.49
CA ARG A 433 24.06 -8.66 -13.34
C ARG A 433 23.38 -7.32 -13.17
N PHE A 434 22.29 -7.08 -13.89
CA PHE A 434 21.47 -5.88 -13.73
C PHE A 434 20.90 -5.74 -12.31
N ASN A 435 20.33 -6.81 -11.77
CA ASN A 435 19.83 -6.83 -10.38
C ASN A 435 20.93 -6.69 -9.33
N TRP A 436 22.12 -7.23 -9.61
CA TRP A 436 23.29 -7.07 -8.75
C TRP A 436 23.79 -5.63 -8.76
N PHE A 437 23.91 -5.00 -9.93
CA PHE A 437 24.28 -3.59 -10.09
C PHE A 437 23.32 -2.65 -9.33
N TRP A 438 22.03 -2.99 -9.35
CA TRP A 438 21.01 -2.27 -8.56
C TRP A 438 21.09 -2.52 -7.05
N SER A 439 21.55 -3.71 -6.63
CA SER A 439 21.55 -4.09 -5.21
C SER A 439 22.67 -3.35 -4.46
N ARG A 440 22.37 -2.13 -4.02
CA ARG A 440 23.21 -1.33 -3.12
C ARG A 440 23.02 -1.82 -1.69
N ASP A 441 24.12 -2.17 -1.03
CA ASP A 441 24.12 -2.55 0.40
C ASP A 441 24.06 -1.33 1.35
N GLU A 442 23.87 -0.14 0.78
CA GLU A 442 23.77 1.10 1.53
C GLU A 442 22.47 1.19 2.32
N VAL A 443 22.59 1.72 3.53
CA VAL A 443 21.46 2.00 4.43
C VAL A 443 21.49 3.48 4.82
N VAL A 444 20.30 4.07 4.98
CA VAL A 444 20.14 5.45 5.40
C VAL A 444 19.31 5.50 6.68
N ASP A 445 19.79 6.17 7.70
CA ASP A 445 19.01 6.38 8.93
C ASP A 445 18.15 7.65 8.83
N THR A 446 17.21 7.83 9.74
CA THR A 446 16.54 9.12 9.97
C THR A 446 17.49 10.11 10.63
N VAL A 447 17.06 11.37 10.76
CA VAL A 447 17.79 12.41 11.49
C VAL A 447 16.85 13.10 12.49
N ALA A 448 17.44 13.75 13.50
CA ALA A 448 16.67 14.51 14.49
C ALA A 448 15.80 15.59 13.79
N PRO A 449 14.56 15.83 14.26
CA PRO A 449 13.99 15.39 15.53
C PRO A 449 13.26 14.03 15.47
N LEU A 450 13.31 13.31 14.35
CA LEU A 450 12.72 11.96 14.29
C LEU A 450 13.56 10.95 15.08
N PRO A 451 12.93 9.94 15.70
CA PRO A 451 13.67 8.80 16.25
C PRO A 451 14.39 8.05 15.13
N SER A 452 15.39 7.23 15.47
CA SER A 452 16.10 6.43 14.47
C SER A 452 15.13 5.57 13.65
N TYR A 453 15.51 5.19 12.44
CA TYR A 453 14.73 4.29 11.59
C TYR A 453 14.39 3.00 12.34
N TYR A 454 15.37 2.44 13.04
CA TYR A 454 15.18 1.25 13.86
C TYR A 454 14.18 1.46 15.00
N GLN A 455 14.24 2.60 15.70
CA GLN A 455 13.28 2.94 16.75
C GLN A 455 11.86 3.12 16.19
N SER A 456 11.73 3.80 15.06
CA SER A 456 10.45 3.98 14.34
C SER A 456 9.87 2.64 13.92
N TRP A 457 10.71 1.71 13.45
CA TRP A 457 10.29 0.35 13.16
C TRP A 457 9.86 -0.40 14.43
N LYS A 458 10.67 -0.35 15.50
CA LYS A 458 10.38 -1.04 16.77
C LYS A 458 9.07 -0.57 17.41
N GLU A 459 8.69 0.69 17.25
CA GLU A 459 7.39 1.22 17.73
C GLU A 459 6.19 0.46 17.16
N ASN A 460 6.34 -0.12 15.97
CA ASN A 460 5.32 -0.91 15.32
C ASN A 460 5.20 -2.34 15.86
N LEU A 461 6.05 -2.70 16.82
CA LEU A 461 5.99 -3.98 17.50
C LEU A 461 5.24 -3.87 18.84
N LEU A 462 4.64 -4.98 19.25
CA LEU A 462 4.04 -5.21 20.56
C LEU A 462 5.15 -5.45 21.59
N PRO A 463 4.95 -5.04 22.86
CA PRO A 463 5.88 -5.31 23.94
C PRO A 463 6.18 -6.81 24.11
N GLU A 464 7.39 -7.12 24.57
CA GLU A 464 7.75 -8.48 25.00
C GLU A 464 6.89 -8.86 26.23
N GLY A 465 6.09 -9.93 26.12
CA GLY A 465 5.15 -10.39 27.15
C GLY A 465 3.67 -10.38 26.74
N GLU A 466 3.28 -9.64 25.70
CA GLU A 466 1.92 -9.67 25.11
C GLU A 466 1.79 -10.64 23.91
N GLN A 467 2.83 -11.45 23.71
CA GLN A 467 2.98 -12.43 22.63
C GLN A 467 2.44 -13.82 23.02
N ASP A 468 2.10 -14.05 24.29
CA ASP A 468 1.58 -15.32 24.80
C ASP A 468 0.06 -15.39 24.62
N TRP A 469 -0.38 -15.88 23.46
CA TRP A 469 -1.71 -16.44 23.28
C TRP A 469 -1.56 -17.95 23.06
N THR A 470 -1.92 -18.73 24.08
CA THR A 470 -2.03 -20.21 24.06
C THR A 470 -3.15 -20.71 23.17
#